data_AF-A0A0W7WSP9-F1
#
_entry.id   AF-A0A0W7WSP9-F1
#
_cell.length_a   1.000
_cell.length_b   1.000
_cell.length_c   1.000
_cell.angle_alpha   90.00
_cell.angle_beta   90.00
_cell.angle_gamma   90.00
#
_symmetry.space_group_name_H-M   'P 1'
#
loop_
_entity.id
_entity.type
_entity.pdbx_description
1 polymer ?
#
loop_
_entity_poly.entity_id
_entity_poly.type
_entity_poly.pdbx_seq_one_letter_code
_entity_poly.pdbx_strand_id
1 'polypeptide(L)'
;MRTRARAPNVQNVQIYELHIHGCAGTDEALALQEPLARLLCPVEDHEGPCEVPWGCTLRDEPREDGPQDGPDECVLVLGIFADARKADEVIARVRAFVGAAHRVVLRDAVTDTFDELAEQYRIEQGLGTA
;
A
#
# COMPACT_ATOMS: atom_id res chain seq x y z
N MET A 1 -23.64 -19.05 -19.24
CA MET A 1 -23.63 -17.57 -19.33
C MET A 1 -22.65 -17.08 -18.27
N ARG A 2 -21.44 -16.67 -18.65
CA ARG A 2 -20.45 -16.09 -17.73
C ARG A 2 -20.63 -14.58 -17.75
N THR A 3 -21.09 -14.01 -16.65
CA THR A 3 -21.21 -12.57 -16.47
C THR A 3 -19.80 -11.99 -16.53
N ARG A 4 -19.49 -11.21 -17.58
CA ARG A 4 -18.24 -10.43 -17.62
C ARG A 4 -18.34 -9.43 -16.46
N ALA A 5 -17.49 -9.59 -15.45
CA ALA A 5 -17.25 -8.53 -14.48
C ALA A 5 -16.83 -7.29 -15.28
N ARG A 6 -17.60 -6.21 -15.12
CA ARG A 6 -17.33 -4.91 -15.74
C ARG A 6 -16.00 -4.42 -15.16
N ALA A 7 -15.00 -4.20 -16.03
CA ALA A 7 -13.73 -3.61 -15.62
C ALA A 7 -14.02 -2.32 -14.82
N PRO A 8 -13.40 -2.12 -13.64
CA PRO A 8 -13.57 -0.89 -12.88
C PRO A 8 -13.17 0.31 -13.75
N ASN A 9 -13.93 1.38 -13.65
CA ASN A 9 -13.76 2.60 -14.44
C ASN A 9 -12.38 3.20 -14.13
N VAL A 10 -11.42 3.06 -15.05
CA VAL A 10 -9.98 3.35 -14.86
C VAL A 10 -9.67 4.86 -14.68
N GLN A 11 -10.68 5.72 -14.71
CA GLN A 11 -10.52 7.18 -14.72
C GLN A 11 -10.38 7.83 -13.33
N ASN A 12 -10.34 7.06 -12.24
CA ASN A 12 -10.34 7.60 -10.86
C ASN A 12 -9.45 6.81 -9.87
N VAL A 13 -8.52 5.99 -10.39
CA VAL A 13 -7.55 5.22 -9.60
C VAL A 13 -6.25 6.00 -9.47
N GLN A 14 -5.70 6.05 -8.27
CA GLN A 14 -4.42 6.68 -7.96
C GLN A 14 -3.68 5.88 -6.88
N ILE A 15 -2.41 6.21 -6.64
CA ILE A 15 -1.63 5.62 -5.56
C ILE A 15 -1.94 6.39 -4.27
N TYR A 16 -2.21 5.65 -3.19
CA TYR A 16 -2.31 6.17 -1.84
C TYR A 16 -1.18 5.57 -1.01
N GLU A 17 -0.44 6.41 -0.28
CA GLU A 17 0.62 5.95 0.62
C GLU A 17 0.14 5.91 2.06
N LEU A 18 0.20 4.73 2.67
CA LEU A 18 -0.02 4.53 4.08
C LEU A 18 1.33 4.40 4.78
N HIS A 19 1.64 5.37 5.62
CA HIS A 19 2.85 5.44 6.42
C HIS A 19 2.59 4.83 7.79
N ILE A 20 3.24 3.71 8.08
CA ILE A 20 3.06 2.92 9.30
C ILE A 20 4.27 3.15 10.21
N HIS A 21 4.06 3.98 11.23
CA HIS A 21 5.04 4.37 12.25
C HIS A 21 4.95 3.48 13.49
N GLY A 22 5.89 3.67 14.42
CA GLY A 22 5.97 2.95 15.69
C GLY A 22 6.83 1.69 15.61
N CYS A 23 7.67 1.55 14.57
CA CYS A 23 8.62 0.45 14.46
C CYS A 23 9.91 0.82 15.21
N ALA A 24 10.41 -0.08 16.05
CA ALA A 24 11.67 0.09 16.77
C ALA A 24 12.90 0.10 15.84
N GLY A 25 12.74 -0.40 14.61
CA GLY A 25 13.75 -0.36 13.56
C GLY A 25 13.32 -1.14 12.30
N THR A 26 14.25 -1.25 11.36
CA THR A 26 14.06 -1.90 10.05
C THR A 26 13.47 -3.31 10.15
N ASP A 27 13.96 -4.15 11.07
CA ASP A 27 13.52 -5.54 11.19
C ASP A 27 12.04 -5.64 11.58
N GLU A 28 11.56 -4.76 12.48
CA GLU A 28 10.16 -4.73 12.88
C GLU A 28 9.27 -4.19 11.75
N ALA A 29 9.75 -3.17 11.04
CA ALA A 29 9.05 -2.64 9.86
C ALA A 29 8.93 -3.70 8.75
N LEU A 30 9.98 -4.49 8.50
CA LEU A 30 9.95 -5.59 7.53
C LEU A 30 9.04 -6.74 7.99
N ALA A 31 9.00 -7.03 9.29
CA ALA A 31 8.14 -8.08 9.84
C ALA A 31 6.64 -7.82 9.62
N LEU A 32 6.24 -6.56 9.37
CA LEU A 32 4.86 -6.19 9.04
C LEU A 32 4.49 -6.46 7.57
N GLN A 33 5.45 -6.63 6.66
CA GLN A 33 5.17 -6.80 5.22
C GLN A 33 4.37 -8.08 4.93
N GLU A 34 4.80 -9.22 5.45
CA GLU A 34 4.15 -10.51 5.20
C GLU A 34 2.73 -10.60 5.83
N PRO A 35 2.49 -10.12 7.07
CA PRO A 35 1.14 -10.03 7.60
C PRO A 35 0.23 -9.06 6.83
N LEU A 36 0.74 -7.92 6.37
CA LEU A 36 -0.01 -7.00 5.51
C LEU A 36 -0.33 -7.63 4.15
N ALA A 37 0.61 -8.39 3.57
CA ALA A 37 0.39 -9.13 2.33
C ALA A 37 -0.79 -10.09 2.45
N ARG A 38 -0.83 -10.90 3.53
CA ARG A 38 -1.94 -11.81 3.82
C ARG A 38 -3.24 -11.10 4.14
N LEU A 39 -3.18 -9.90 4.72
CA LEU A 39 -4.36 -9.08 4.97
C LEU A 39 -4.97 -8.62 3.64
N LEU A 40 -4.16 -8.11 2.72
CA LEU A 40 -4.61 -7.55 1.45
C LEU A 40 -4.97 -8.63 0.43
N CYS A 41 -4.25 -9.75 0.46
CA CYS A 41 -4.47 -10.92 -0.36
C CYS A 41 -4.62 -12.17 0.53
N PRO A 42 -5.83 -12.42 1.09
CA PRO A 42 -6.06 -13.55 2.01
C PRO A 42 -6.03 -14.93 1.32
N VAL A 43 -6.02 -14.97 -0.01
CA VAL A 43 -5.92 -16.19 -0.81
C VAL A 43 -4.82 -15.99 -1.85
N GLU A 44 -3.66 -16.57 -1.61
CA GLU A 44 -2.49 -16.47 -2.51
C GLU A 44 -2.78 -16.98 -3.93
N ASP A 45 -3.77 -17.88 -4.08
CA ASP A 45 -4.10 -18.58 -5.33
C ASP A 45 -5.50 -18.20 -5.86
N HIS A 46 -5.86 -16.90 -5.81
CA HIS A 46 -7.08 -16.42 -6.45
C HIS A 46 -6.86 -16.17 -7.95
N GLU A 47 -7.84 -16.51 -8.79
CA GLU A 47 -7.77 -16.21 -10.23
C GLU A 47 -7.89 -14.70 -10.48
N GLY A 48 -6.78 -14.05 -10.86
CA GLY A 48 -6.73 -12.67 -11.30
C GLY A 48 -5.70 -11.82 -10.56
N PRO A 49 -5.46 -10.57 -10.99
CA PRO A 49 -4.68 -9.63 -10.18
C PRO A 49 -5.41 -9.38 -8.86
N CYS A 50 -4.66 -9.10 -7.79
CA CYS A 50 -5.23 -8.66 -6.52
C CYS A 50 -6.26 -7.56 -6.76
N GLU A 51 -7.40 -7.61 -6.07
CA GLU A 51 -8.48 -6.62 -6.19
C GLU A 51 -7.98 -5.18 -6.02
N VAL A 52 -6.89 -5.02 -5.25
CA VAL A 52 -6.12 -3.79 -5.11
C VAL A 52 -4.65 -4.14 -5.30
N PRO A 53 -3.97 -3.62 -6.34
CA PRO A 53 -2.51 -3.71 -6.44
C PRO A 53 -1.86 -2.92 -5.29
N TRP A 54 -0.84 -3.51 -4.66
CA TRP A 54 -0.14 -2.91 -3.53
C TRP A 54 1.35 -3.24 -3.53
N GLY A 55 2.14 -2.44 -2.81
CA GLY A 55 3.56 -2.70 -2.58
C GLY A 55 4.03 -2.05 -1.29
N CYS A 56 5.12 -2.58 -0.72
CA CYS A 56 5.71 -2.07 0.50
C CYS A 56 7.13 -1.55 0.23
N THR A 57 7.50 -0.45 0.87
CA THR A 57 8.88 0.05 0.92
C THR A 57 9.19 0.60 2.31
N LEU A 58 10.46 0.85 2.60
CA LEU A 58 10.89 1.50 3.83
C LEU A 58 11.30 2.94 3.52
N ARG A 59 10.98 3.86 4.43
CA ARG A 59 11.40 5.26 4.36
C ARG A 59 11.91 5.70 5.73
N ASP A 60 13.03 6.40 5.76
CA ASP A 60 13.49 7.08 6.95
C ASP A 60 12.73 8.42 7.06
N GLU A 61 11.97 8.61 8.13
CA GLU A 61 11.23 9.85 8.41
C GLU A 61 11.62 10.46 9.75
N PRO A 62 11.59 11.79 9.90
CA PRO A 62 11.84 12.43 11.18
C PRO A 62 10.84 11.96 12.25
N ARG A 63 11.34 11.60 13.43
CA ARG A 63 10.47 11.28 14.57
C ARG A 63 9.68 12.50 15.02
N GLU A 64 8.36 12.41 15.03
CA GLU A 64 7.51 13.49 15.55
C GLU A 64 7.64 13.65 17.07
N ASP A 65 7.86 12.57 17.81
CA ASP A 65 7.94 12.56 19.28
C ASP A 65 9.39 12.59 19.83
N GLY A 66 10.39 12.77 18.96
CA GLY A 66 11.81 12.70 19.30
C GLY A 66 12.52 14.05 19.41
N PRO A 67 13.75 14.08 19.93
CA PRO A 67 14.60 15.25 19.77
C PRO A 67 14.81 15.55 18.27
N GLN A 68 14.78 16.82 17.91
CA GLN A 68 14.85 17.28 16.51
C GLN A 68 16.18 16.91 15.81
N ASP A 69 17.22 16.61 16.59
CA ASP A 69 18.53 16.11 16.14
C ASP A 69 18.72 14.59 16.38
N GLY A 70 17.63 13.88 16.69
CA GLY A 70 17.63 12.43 16.87
C GLY A 70 17.71 11.66 15.54
N PRO A 71 18.03 10.35 15.58
CA PRO A 71 17.98 9.53 14.37
C PRO A 71 16.55 9.44 13.85
N ASP A 72 16.43 9.44 12.52
CA ASP A 72 15.17 9.21 11.82
C ASP A 72 14.55 7.86 12.22
N GLU A 73 13.22 7.79 12.16
CA GLU A 73 12.45 6.57 12.31
C GLU A 73 12.39 5.81 10.99
N CYS A 74 12.58 4.49 11.05
CA CYS A 74 12.31 3.62 9.91
C CYS A 74 10.79 3.34 9.83
N VAL A 75 10.14 3.91 8.80
CA VAL A 75 8.70 3.83 8.56
C VAL A 75 8.42 2.82 7.44
N LEU A 76 7.45 1.93 7.66
CA LEU A 76 6.94 1.08 6.57
C LEU A 76 5.90 1.86 5.76
N VAL A 77 6.13 1.99 4.46
CA VAL A 77 5.21 2.65 3.54
C VAL A 77 4.52 1.60 2.67
N LEU A 78 3.20 1.53 2.79
CA LEU A 78 2.33 0.71 1.96
C LEU A 78 1.68 1.58 0.87
N GLY A 79 2.07 1.37 -0.38
CA GLY A 79 1.41 1.95 -1.54
C GLY A 79 0.25 1.08 -2.00
N ILE A 80 -0.93 1.66 -2.20
CA ILE A 80 -2.09 0.98 -2.78
C ILE A 80 -2.60 1.73 -4.02
N PHE A 81 -2.87 1.00 -5.10
CA PHE A 81 -3.42 1.57 -6.32
C PHE A 81 -4.93 1.29 -6.38
N ALA A 82 -5.74 2.30 -6.07
CA ALA A 82 -7.17 2.13 -5.88
C ALA A 82 -7.94 3.40 -6.20
N ASP A 83 -9.27 3.28 -6.35
CA ASP A 83 -10.16 4.44 -6.24
C ASP A 83 -10.29 4.87 -4.77
N ALA A 84 -10.75 6.10 -4.51
CA ALA A 84 -10.84 6.65 -3.16
C ALA A 84 -11.66 5.77 -2.19
N ARG A 85 -12.79 5.22 -2.63
CA ARG A 85 -13.65 4.37 -1.78
C ARG A 85 -12.92 3.09 -1.41
N LYS A 86 -12.25 2.45 -2.38
CA LYS A 86 -11.49 1.23 -2.13
C LYS A 86 -10.24 1.52 -1.28
N ALA A 87 -9.59 2.66 -1.46
CA ALA A 87 -8.49 3.09 -0.61
C ALA A 87 -8.94 3.25 0.85
N ASP A 88 -10.08 3.91 1.10
CA ASP A 88 -10.66 4.03 2.44
C ASP A 88 -10.95 2.67 3.10
N GLU A 89 -11.51 1.71 2.35
CA GLU A 89 -11.73 0.33 2.84
C GLU A 89 -10.42 -0.33 3.27
N VAL A 90 -9.38 -0.20 2.46
CA VAL A 90 -8.05 -0.78 2.75
C VAL A 90 -7.39 -0.07 3.95
N ILE A 91 -7.45 1.25 4.01
CA ILE A 91 -6.91 2.05 5.11
C ILE A 91 -7.57 1.66 6.44
N ALA A 92 -8.89 1.54 6.47
CA ALA A 92 -9.61 1.11 7.66
C ALA A 92 -9.18 -0.30 8.11
N ARG A 93 -8.99 -1.22 7.15
CA ARG A 93 -8.56 -2.59 7.43
C ARG A 93 -7.12 -2.65 7.96
N VAL A 94 -6.20 -1.91 7.36
CA VAL A 94 -4.80 -1.82 7.82
C VAL A 94 -4.73 -1.23 9.21
N ARG A 95 -5.45 -0.12 9.48
CA ARG A 95 -5.55 0.50 10.81
C ARG A 95 -6.07 -0.48 11.87
N ALA A 96 -7.12 -1.23 11.54
CA ALA A 96 -7.67 -2.23 12.45
C ALA A 96 -6.69 -3.38 12.72
N PHE A 97 -5.91 -3.77 11.71
CA PHE A 97 -4.94 -4.86 11.81
C PHE A 97 -3.72 -4.51 12.66
N VAL A 98 -3.08 -3.36 12.39
CA VAL A 98 -1.88 -2.94 13.13
C VAL A 98 -2.20 -2.41 14.54
N GLY A 99 -3.46 -2.01 14.76
CA GLY A 99 -3.96 -1.58 16.06
C GLY A 99 -3.28 -0.32 16.59
N ALA A 100 -3.38 -0.08 17.89
CA ALA A 100 -2.81 1.10 18.55
C ALA A 100 -1.28 1.05 18.69
N ALA A 101 -0.65 -0.09 18.37
CA ALA A 101 0.80 -0.24 18.42
C ALA A 101 1.51 0.55 17.31
N HIS A 102 0.85 0.73 16.16
CA HIS A 102 1.40 1.44 15.02
C HIS A 102 0.48 2.58 14.59
N ARG A 103 1.07 3.77 14.40
CA ARG A 103 0.32 4.91 13.88
C ARG A 103 0.32 4.87 12.36
N VAL A 104 -0.87 4.93 11.76
CA VAL A 104 -1.05 4.91 10.29
C VAL A 104 -1.47 6.28 9.77
N VAL A 105 -0.56 6.94 9.06
CA VAL A 105 -0.78 8.25 8.43
C VAL A 105 -1.02 8.05 6.93
N LEU A 106 -2.10 8.63 6.41
CA LEU A 106 -2.32 8.69 4.97
C LEU A 106 -1.57 9.90 4.43
N ARG A 107 -0.74 9.70 3.41
CA ARG A 107 -0.11 10.77 2.65
C ARG A 107 -0.46 10.63 1.17
N ASP A 108 -0.48 11.75 0.47
CA ASP A 108 -0.51 11.74 -0.99
C ASP A 108 0.74 11.01 -1.50
N ALA A 109 0.58 10.16 -2.51
CA ALA A 109 1.69 9.41 -3.04
C ALA A 109 2.75 10.36 -3.62
N VAL A 110 4.00 10.13 -3.26
CA VAL A 110 5.14 10.79 -3.91
C VAL A 110 5.34 10.03 -5.22
N THR A 111 4.94 10.67 -6.32
CA THR A 111 4.69 10.06 -7.64
C THR A 111 5.76 9.06 -8.09
N ASP A 112 7.05 9.27 -7.79
CA ASP A 112 8.12 8.45 -8.34
C ASP A 112 8.42 7.14 -7.56
N THR A 113 7.87 6.94 -6.35
CA THR A 113 8.26 5.78 -5.49
C THR A 113 7.64 4.46 -5.96
N PHE A 114 6.50 4.51 -6.64
CA PHE A 114 5.72 3.34 -7.02
C PHE A 114 5.28 3.36 -8.48
N ASP A 115 5.93 4.19 -9.31
CA ASP A 115 5.65 4.28 -10.75
C ASP A 115 5.76 2.93 -11.46
N GLU A 116 6.66 2.05 -10.99
CA GLU A 116 6.82 0.68 -11.50
C GLU A 116 5.59 -0.21 -11.24
N LEU A 117 4.84 0.00 -10.14
CA LEU A 117 3.58 -0.71 -9.89
C LEU A 117 2.47 -0.27 -10.87
N ALA A 118 2.43 1.02 -11.18
CA ALA A 118 1.49 1.57 -12.17
C ALA A 118 1.83 1.10 -13.60
N GLU A 119 3.12 0.97 -13.92
CA GLU A 119 3.63 0.42 -15.19
C GLU A 119 3.26 -1.07 -15.33
N GLN A 120 3.52 -1.88 -14.29
CA GLN A 120 3.21 -3.31 -14.29
C GLN A 120 1.70 -3.57 -14.43
N TYR A 121 0.85 -2.82 -13.71
CA TYR A 121 -0.59 -2.93 -13.85
C TYR A 121 -1.09 -2.58 -15.27
N ARG A 122 -0.48 -1.58 -15.93
CA ARG A 122 -0.80 -1.23 -17.33
C ARG A 122 -0.41 -2.35 -18.30
N ILE A 123 0.73 -3.01 -18.08
CA ILE A 123 1.17 -4.16 -18.88
C ILE A 123 0.21 -5.35 -18.69
N GLU A 124 -0.12 -5.69 -17.44
CA GLU A 124 -0.99 -6.83 -17.10
C GLU A 124 -2.45 -6.65 -17.59
N GLN A 125 -2.95 -5.42 -17.65
CA GLN A 125 -4.27 -5.09 -18.22
C GLN A 125 -4.29 -5.08 -19.76
N GLY A 126 -3.16 -5.36 -20.43
CA GLY A 126 -3.07 -5.32 -21.90
C GLY A 126 -3.15 -3.91 -22.47
N LEU A 127 -2.83 -2.88 -21.67
CA LEU A 127 -2.71 -1.50 -22.13
C LEU A 127 -1.29 -1.16 -22.60
N GLY A 128 -0.36 -2.12 -22.57
CA GLY A 128 0.93 -2.06 -23.25
C GLY A 128 0.71 -2.15 -24.76
N THR A 129 0.89 -1.03 -25.46
CA THR A 129 0.73 -0.91 -26.91
C THR A 129 1.71 -1.79 -27.68
N ALA A 130 1.17 -2.48 -28.69
CA ALA A 130 1.89 -2.86 -29.90
C ALA A 130 2.41 -1.65 -30.67
#